data_AF-A0A7G7BUS1-F1
#
_entry.id   AF-A0A7G7BUS1-F1
#
_cell.length_a   1.000
_cell.length_b   1.000
_cell.length_c   1.000
_cell.angle_alpha   90.00
_cell.angle_beta   90.00
_cell.angle_gamma   90.00
#
_symmetry.space_group_name_H-M   'P 1'
#
loop_
_entity.id
_entity.type
_entity.pdbx_description
1 polymer ?
#
loop_
_entity_poly.entity_id
_entity_poly.type
_entity_poly.pdbx_seq_one_letter_code
_entity_poly.pdbx_strand_id
1 'polypeptide(L)'
;MNRKTPRCSQCGTPLPDGSRRSRRYCSATCRTRAWRTMKARREAIEAGEAALKAVLQGRRLPGPASGARSTAAPGTPATPRSGRPSDPTARAAHPAAGPGHGADGPPRKRHRVTPFR
;
A
#
# COMPACT_ATOMS: atom_id res chain seq x y z
N MET A 1 -15.43 31.27 6.69
CA MET A 1 -15.62 29.88 6.19
C MET A 1 -14.27 29.16 6.19
N ASN A 2 -14.03 28.30 7.17
CA ASN A 2 -12.71 27.64 7.33
C ASN A 2 -12.56 26.53 6.28
N ARG A 3 -11.77 26.77 5.22
CA ARG A 3 -11.57 25.81 4.12
C ARG A 3 -10.58 24.74 4.58
N LYS A 4 -11.09 23.63 5.11
CA LYS A 4 -10.25 22.50 5.52
C LYS A 4 -9.50 21.96 4.30
N THR A 5 -8.16 21.91 4.36
CA THR A 5 -7.33 21.31 3.31
C THR A 5 -7.72 19.84 3.14
N PRO A 6 -8.11 19.40 1.93
CA PRO A 6 -8.47 18.00 1.71
C PRO A 6 -7.28 17.09 2.01
N ARG A 7 -7.56 15.91 2.56
CA ARG A 7 -6.55 14.95 3.02
C ARG A 7 -6.61 13.69 2.17
N CYS A 8 -5.46 13.05 1.96
CA CYS A 8 -5.38 11.82 1.20
C CYS A 8 -6.12 10.70 1.94
N SER A 9 -7.05 10.03 1.28
CA SER A 9 -7.81 8.95 1.92
C SER A 9 -6.97 7.71 2.24
N GLN A 10 -5.78 7.59 1.65
CA GLN A 10 -4.89 6.44 1.87
C GLN A 10 -3.83 6.68 2.95
N CYS A 11 -3.29 7.90 3.06
CA CYS A 11 -2.16 8.18 3.95
C CYS A 11 -2.35 9.41 4.85
N GLY A 12 -3.48 10.12 4.75
CA GLY A 12 -3.79 11.28 5.59
C GLY A 12 -2.97 12.55 5.30
N THR A 13 -1.99 12.50 4.39
CA THR A 13 -1.20 13.67 3.96
C THR A 13 -2.13 14.74 3.37
N PRO A 14 -1.92 16.04 3.68
CA PRO A 14 -2.66 17.10 3.01
C PRO A 14 -2.42 17.04 1.50
N LEU A 15 -3.48 17.27 0.73
CA LEU A 15 -3.34 17.35 -0.71
C LEU A 15 -2.60 18.64 -1.09
N PRO A 16 -1.82 18.62 -2.18
CA PRO A 16 -1.09 19.80 -2.62
C PRO A 16 -2.08 20.93 -2.94
N ASP A 17 -1.69 22.15 -2.62
CA ASP A 17 -2.49 23.34 -2.88
C ASP A 17 -2.83 23.47 -4.38
N GLY A 18 -4.04 23.93 -4.67
CA GLY A 18 -4.58 23.92 -6.04
C GLY A 18 -5.09 22.55 -6.52
N SER A 19 -5.05 21.51 -5.67
CA SER A 19 -5.73 20.25 -5.98
C SER A 19 -7.23 20.45 -6.15
N ARG A 20 -7.78 19.82 -7.20
CA ARG A 20 -9.24 19.76 -7.41
C ARG A 20 -9.92 19.19 -6.17
N ARG A 21 -11.10 19.73 -5.81
CA ARG A 21 -11.92 19.25 -4.67
C ARG A 21 -12.27 17.76 -4.77
N SER A 22 -12.31 17.20 -5.97
CA SER A 22 -12.58 15.78 -6.23
C SER A 22 -11.36 14.86 -6.08
N ARG A 23 -10.15 15.41 -5.93
CA ARG A 23 -8.93 14.60 -5.77
C ARG A 23 -8.96 13.93 -4.39
N ARG A 24 -8.86 12.60 -4.37
CA ARG A 24 -8.87 11.79 -3.13
C ARG A 24 -7.49 11.33 -2.67
N TYR A 25 -6.50 11.35 -3.56
CA TYR A 25 -5.17 10.80 -3.32
C TYR A 25 -4.09 11.84 -3.61
N CYS A 26 -3.05 11.88 -2.76
CA CYS A 26 -1.90 12.75 -2.97
C CYS A 26 -1.07 12.33 -4.19
N SER A 27 -0.95 11.03 -4.47
CA SER A 27 -0.09 10.48 -5.54
C SER A 27 -0.68 9.27 -6.25
N ALA A 28 -0.08 8.90 -7.38
CA ALA A 28 -0.41 7.67 -8.10
C ALA A 28 -0.14 6.42 -7.22
N THR A 29 0.92 6.44 -6.40
CA THR A 29 1.24 5.36 -5.47
C THR A 29 0.11 5.13 -4.46
N CYS A 30 -0.44 6.20 -3.88
CA CYS A 30 -1.57 6.10 -2.95
C CYS A 30 -2.84 5.61 -3.64
N ARG A 31 -3.07 6.00 -4.89
CA ARG A 31 -4.18 5.48 -5.70
C ARG A 31 -4.05 3.97 -5.93
N THR A 32 -2.85 3.49 -6.31
CA THR A 32 -2.61 2.06 -6.53
C THR A 32 -2.73 1.26 -5.23
N ARG A 33 -2.22 1.79 -4.11
CA ARG A 33 -2.39 1.15 -2.79
C ARG A 33 -3.87 1.03 -2.42
N ALA A 34 -4.63 2.11 -2.56
CA ALA A 34 -6.06 2.10 -2.29
C ALA A 34 -6.81 1.09 -3.19
N TRP A 35 -6.45 0.99 -4.47
CA TRP A 35 -7.00 -0.02 -5.37
C TRP A 35 -6.67 -1.45 -4.93
N ARG A 36 -5.42 -1.73 -4.53
CA ARG A 36 -5.01 -3.05 -4.03
C ARG A 36 -5.77 -3.44 -2.76
N THR A 37 -5.90 -2.51 -1.81
CA THR A 37 -6.68 -2.73 -0.58
C THR A 37 -8.16 -2.99 -0.90
N MET A 38 -8.75 -2.23 -1.81
CA MET A 38 -10.13 -2.44 -2.26
C MET A 38 -10.30 -3.81 -2.92
N LYS A 39 -9.37 -4.20 -3.78
CA LYS A 39 -9.38 -5.51 -4.45
C LYS A 39 -9.30 -6.66 -3.45
N ALA A 40 -8.33 -6.62 -2.53
CA ALA A 40 -8.17 -7.63 -1.49
C ALA A 40 -9.41 -7.73 -0.59
N ARG A 41 -10.04 -6.59 -0.24
CA ARG A 41 -11.29 -6.58 0.53
C ARG A 41 -12.43 -7.25 -0.24
N ARG A 42 -12.55 -6.99 -1.55
CA ARG A 42 -13.58 -7.62 -2.38
C ARG A 42 -13.39 -9.13 -2.46
N GLU A 43 -12.16 -9.57 -2.68
CA GLU A 43 -11.80 -11.00 -2.70
C GLU A 43 -12.09 -11.67 -1.35
N ALA A 44 -11.82 -10.99 -0.23
CA ALA A 44 -12.14 -11.51 1.10
C ALA A 44 -13.65 -11.63 1.35
N ILE A 45 -14.46 -10.70 0.86
CA ILE A 45 -15.92 -10.77 0.96
C ILE A 45 -16.45 -11.94 0.12
N GLU A 46 -16.00 -12.05 -1.13
CA GLU A 46 -16.37 -13.15 -2.03
C GLU A 46 -15.97 -14.52 -1.46
N ALA A 47 -14.76 -14.64 -0.91
CA ALA A 47 -14.31 -15.85 -0.22
C ALA A 47 -15.16 -16.15 1.03
N GLY A 48 -15.55 -15.11 1.79
CA GLY A 48 -16.44 -15.25 2.94
C GLY A 48 -17.84 -15.74 2.56
N GLU A 49 -18.42 -15.21 1.48
CA GLU A 49 -19.71 -15.65 0.93
C GLU A 49 -19.64 -17.11 0.45
N ALA A 50 -18.57 -17.47 -0.27
CA ALA A 50 -18.34 -18.85 -0.70
C ALA A 50 -18.21 -19.80 0.50
N ALA A 51 -17.51 -19.37 1.55
CA ALA A 51 -17.37 -20.15 2.76
C ALA A 51 -18.72 -20.34 3.48
N LEU A 52 -19.51 -19.26 3.64
CA LEU A 52 -20.83 -19.34 4.25
C LEU A 52 -21.76 -20.28 3.47
N LYS A 53 -21.72 -20.23 2.14
CA LYS A 53 -22.49 -21.12 1.27
C LYS A 53 -22.10 -22.59 1.44
N ALA A 54 -20.81 -22.89 1.58
CA ALA A 54 -20.35 -24.25 1.81
C ALA A 54 -20.82 -24.80 3.16
N VAL A 55 -20.78 -23.98 4.22
CA VAL A 55 -21.31 -24.34 5.55
C VAL A 55 -22.81 -24.67 5.47
N LEU A 56 -23.60 -23.83 4.79
CA LEU A 56 -25.04 -24.07 4.61
C LEU A 56 -25.35 -25.34 3.82
N GLN A 57 -24.50 -25.71 2.87
CA GLN A 57 -24.65 -26.96 2.10
C GLN A 57 -24.15 -28.20 2.84
N GLY A 58 -23.75 -28.08 4.11
CA GLY A 58 -23.18 -29.18 4.89
C GLY A 58 -21.82 -29.67 4.36
N ARG A 59 -21.17 -28.89 3.47
CA ARG A 59 -19.84 -29.21 2.96
C ARG A 59 -18.82 -28.73 3.99
N ARG A 60 -17.93 -29.62 4.43
CA ARG A 60 -16.77 -29.19 5.20
C ARG A 60 -15.97 -28.20 4.36
N LEU A 61 -15.74 -27.02 4.90
CA LEU A 61 -14.86 -26.04 4.28
C LEU A 61 -13.49 -26.69 4.05
N PRO A 62 -12.86 -26.50 2.88
CA PRO A 62 -11.44 -26.75 2.79
C PRO A 62 -10.78 -25.89 3.88
N GLY A 63 -10.14 -26.55 4.85
CA GLY A 63 -9.40 -25.85 5.90
C GLY A 63 -8.41 -24.88 5.26
N PRO A 64 -8.06 -23.77 5.93
CA PRO A 64 -7.03 -22.89 5.42
C PRO A 64 -5.81 -23.75 5.11
N ALA A 65 -5.37 -23.76 3.85
CA ALA A 65 -4.22 -24.55 3.45
C ALA A 65 -3.07 -24.18 4.41
N SER A 66 -2.58 -25.16 5.16
CA SER A 66 -1.57 -25.05 6.23
C SER A 66 -0.17 -24.65 5.71
N GLY A 67 -0.12 -23.81 4.68
CA GLY A 67 1.08 -23.32 4.01
C GLY A 67 1.09 -21.80 3.85
N ALA A 68 0.25 -21.05 4.56
CA ALA A 68 0.42 -19.61 4.72
C ALA A 68 1.70 -19.34 5.53
N ARG A 69 2.85 -19.49 4.86
CA ARG A 69 4.15 -19.01 5.28
C ARG A 69 3.94 -17.54 5.66
N SER A 70 4.04 -17.26 6.95
CA SER A 70 3.95 -15.90 7.48
C SER A 70 4.93 -15.03 6.72
N THR A 71 4.44 -14.26 5.75
CA THR A 71 5.16 -13.09 5.26
C THR A 71 5.07 -12.09 6.40
N ALA A 72 6.03 -12.21 7.32
CA ALA A 72 6.31 -11.18 8.31
C ALA A 72 6.27 -9.83 7.58
N ALA A 73 5.38 -8.96 8.01
CA ALA A 73 5.33 -7.60 7.52
C ALA A 73 6.73 -6.98 7.72
N PRO A 74 7.41 -6.47 6.68
CA PRO A 74 8.61 -5.71 6.90
C PRO A 74 8.21 -4.40 7.58
N GLY A 75 8.56 -4.25 8.86
CA GLY A 75 8.59 -2.94 9.51
C GLY A 75 7.60 -2.70 10.64
N THR A 76 7.33 -3.68 11.50
CA THR A 76 7.03 -3.32 12.89
C THR A 76 8.38 -3.08 13.59
N PRO A 77 8.79 -1.83 13.87
CA PRO A 77 9.92 -1.62 14.77
C PRO A 77 9.52 -2.19 16.13
N ALA A 78 10.27 -3.19 16.59
CA ALA A 78 10.18 -3.64 17.97
C ALA A 78 10.35 -2.41 18.87
N THR A 79 9.37 -2.16 19.72
CA THR A 79 9.47 -1.15 20.78
C THR A 79 10.69 -1.54 21.63
N PRO A 80 11.73 -0.70 21.75
CA PRO A 80 12.84 -1.03 22.62
C PRO A 80 12.31 -1.09 24.05
N ARG A 81 12.45 -2.26 24.68
CA ARG A 81 12.29 -2.40 26.13
C ARG A 81 13.24 -1.41 26.78
N SER A 82 12.68 -0.46 27.51
CA SER A 82 13.37 0.46 28.39
C SER A 82 14.34 -0.32 29.29
N GLY A 83 15.64 -0.20 29.04
CA GLY A 83 16.68 -0.95 29.73
C GLY A 83 18.07 -0.37 29.49
N ARG A 84 18.46 0.54 30.42
CA ARG A 84 19.80 1.09 30.70
C ARG A 84 20.45 2.06 29.68
N PRO A 85 21.04 3.16 30.18
CA PRO A 85 21.90 4.03 29.38
C PRO A 85 23.29 3.39 29.22
N SER A 86 23.73 3.25 27.97
CA SER A 86 25.12 2.95 27.63
C SER A 86 25.70 4.15 26.86
N ASP A 87 26.63 4.82 27.54
CA ASP A 87 27.78 5.60 27.06
C ASP A 87 27.73 6.33 25.68
N PRO A 88 27.90 7.67 25.64
CA PRO A 88 27.96 8.46 24.41
C PRO A 88 29.40 8.61 23.87
N THR A 89 30.08 7.50 23.56
CA THR A 89 31.41 7.58 22.91
C THR A 89 31.58 6.53 21.81
N ALA A 90 30.87 6.72 20.69
CA ALA A 90 31.23 6.07 19.42
C ALA A 90 30.69 6.88 18.23
N ARG A 91 31.20 8.11 18.10
CA ARG A 91 31.16 8.84 16.84
C ARG A 91 32.21 8.24 15.90
N ALA A 92 31.80 7.98 14.66
CA ALA A 92 32.58 7.99 13.41
C ALA A 92 32.51 6.68 12.62
N ALA A 93 31.61 6.65 11.62
CA ALA A 93 31.92 6.25 10.25
C ALA A 93 30.65 6.41 9.38
N HIS A 94 30.60 7.48 8.58
CA HIS A 94 29.80 7.50 7.37
C HIS A 94 30.66 6.95 6.23
N PRO A 95 30.21 5.92 5.50
CA PRO A 95 30.53 5.78 4.07
C PRO A 95 29.33 6.34 3.28
N ALA A 96 29.52 7.45 2.56
CA ALA A 96 30.04 7.53 1.20
C ALA A 96 28.96 7.18 0.15
N ALA A 97 28.65 8.20 -0.65
CA ALA A 97 27.75 8.16 -1.78
C ALA A 97 28.21 7.16 -2.85
N GLY A 98 27.25 6.56 -3.56
CA GLY A 98 27.48 5.82 -4.80
C GLY A 98 26.21 5.71 -5.64
N PRO A 99 26.29 5.71 -6.99
CA PRO A 99 25.26 6.25 -7.88
C PRO A 99 24.47 5.17 -8.65
N GLY A 100 23.37 5.56 -9.30
CA GLY A 100 22.87 4.86 -10.49
C GLY A 100 21.36 4.67 -10.57
N HIS A 101 20.65 5.66 -11.13
CA HIS A 101 19.30 5.48 -11.65
C HIS A 101 19.34 4.75 -13.00
N GLY A 102 19.06 3.45 -13.01
CA GLY A 102 18.73 2.71 -14.23
C GLY A 102 17.28 2.96 -14.62
N ALA A 103 17.07 3.75 -15.67
CA ALA A 103 15.76 4.01 -16.26
C ALA A 103 15.53 3.08 -17.45
N ASP A 104 14.99 1.89 -17.21
CA ASP A 104 14.48 1.00 -18.26
C ASP A 104 12.96 0.88 -18.14
N GLY A 105 12.28 1.93 -18.59
CA GLY A 105 10.83 1.91 -18.80
C GLY A 105 10.51 1.48 -20.23
N PRO A 106 9.59 0.53 -20.47
CA PRO A 106 9.25 0.09 -21.82
C PRO A 106 8.57 1.21 -22.64
N PRO A 107 8.72 1.20 -23.98
CA PRO A 107 8.13 2.22 -24.84
C PRO A 107 6.60 2.18 -24.76
N ARG A 108 6.00 3.33 -24.42
CA ARG A 108 4.55 3.52 -24.45
C ARG A 108 4.06 3.43 -25.89
N LYS A 109 3.28 2.39 -26.20
CA LYS A 109 2.52 2.29 -27.45
C LYS A 109 1.59 3.48 -27.56
N ARG A 110 1.79 4.34 -28.56
CA ARG A 110 0.87 5.42 -28.92
C ARG A 110 -0.38 4.77 -29.53
N HIS A 111 -1.51 4.84 -28.84
CA HIS A 111 -2.79 4.53 -29.46
C HIS A 111 -3.14 5.70 -30.39
N ARG A 112 -3.17 5.38 -31.69
CA ARG A 112 -3.62 6.27 -32.76
C ARG A 112 -5.11 6.56 -32.53
N VAL A 113 -5.44 7.82 -32.26
CA VAL A 113 -6.83 8.28 -32.20
C VAL A 113 -7.34 8.34 -33.64
N THR A 114 -8.32 7.51 -33.98
CA THR A 114 -9.12 7.67 -35.20
C THR A 114 -10.16 8.76 -34.96
N PRO A 115 -10.25 9.80 -35.81
CA PRO A 115 -11.40 10.69 -35.77
C PRO A 115 -12.64 9.94 -36.27
N PHE A 116 -13.72 9.98 -35.49
CA PHE A 116 -15.05 9.60 -35.95
C PHE A 116 -15.47 10.59 -37.05
N ARG A 117 -15.99 10.05 -38.15
CA ARG A 117 -16.63 10.79 -39.23
C ARG A 117 -18.14 10.71 -39.05
#